data_AF-A0A0D6ZEK2-F1
#
_entry.id   AF-A0A0D6ZEK2-F1
#
_cell.length_a   1.000
_cell.length_b   1.000
_cell.length_c   1.000
_cell.angle_alpha   90.00
_cell.angle_beta   90.00
_cell.angle_gamma   90.00
#
_symmetry.space_group_name_H-M   'P 1'
#
loop_
_entity.id
_entity.type
_entity.pdbx_description
1 polymer ?
#
loop_
_entity_poly.entity_id
_entity_poly.type
_entity_poly.pdbx_seq_one_letter_code
_entity_poly.pdbx_strand_id
1 'polypeptide(L)' 'MMGPSFAAAGCGPIGWFIGLLLVGFLIYLLLKNKKGPDQPNRSDSSEAMEQLKMRLAKGEIGVEEYQKMKETLLK' A
#
# COMPACT_ATOMS: atom_id res chain seq x y z
N MET A 1 11.08 31.80 -15.21
CA MET A 1 10.76 30.50 -14.57
C MET A 1 11.79 29.49 -15.04
N MET A 2 12.88 29.34 -14.29
CA MET A 2 13.89 28.31 -14.57
C MET A 2 13.32 26.97 -14.08
N GLY A 3 12.96 26.11 -15.03
CA GLY A 3 12.63 24.72 -14.73
C GLY A 3 13.83 24.06 -14.04
N PRO A 4 13.60 23.07 -13.18
CA PRO A 4 14.69 22.50 -12.41
C PRO A 4 15.61 21.73 -13.36
N SER A 5 16.78 22.30 -13.60
CA SER A 5 17.93 21.66 -14.23
C SER A 5 18.41 20.51 -13.35
N PHE A 6 17.71 19.38 -13.39
CA PHE A 6 18.14 18.09 -12.81
C PHE A 6 19.02 17.27 -13.77
N ALA A 7 19.68 17.91 -14.74
CA ALA A 7 20.41 17.19 -15.78
C ALA A 7 21.91 17.50 -15.85
N ALA A 8 22.47 18.37 -15.01
CA ALA A 8 23.85 18.81 -15.18
C ALA A 8 24.61 19.00 -13.86
N ALA A 9 24.75 17.95 -13.05
CA ALA A 9 25.82 17.86 -12.05
C ALA A 9 25.97 16.41 -11.58
N GLY A 10 26.62 15.56 -12.37
CA GLY A 10 26.90 14.18 -12.00
C GLY A 10 28.10 13.66 -12.78
N CYS A 11 29.29 13.99 -12.31
CA CYS A 11 30.56 13.50 -12.84
C CYS A 11 30.60 11.96 -12.88
N GLY A 12 30.58 11.40 -14.08
CA GLY A 12 31.00 10.02 -14.36
C GLY A 12 30.10 8.90 -13.79
N PRO A 13 30.54 7.64 -13.91
CA PRO A 13 29.75 6.46 -13.50
C PRO A 13 29.35 6.50 -12.02
N ILE A 14 30.11 7.22 -11.19
CA ILE A 14 29.84 7.41 -9.76
C ILE A 14 28.50 8.13 -9.53
N GLY A 15 28.17 9.13 -10.35
CA GLY A 15 26.88 9.83 -10.29
C GLY A 15 25.70 8.93 -10.69
N TRP A 16 25.92 8.01 -11.63
CA TRP A 16 24.91 7.01 -12.01
C TRP A 16 24.61 6.05 -10.85
N PHE A 17 25.64 5.56 -10.17
CA PHE A 17 25.48 4.70 -9.01
C PHE A 17 24.75 5.41 -7.85
N ILE A 18 25.07 6.69 -7.59
CA ILE A 18 24.40 7.46 -6.54
C ILE A 18 22.93 7.70 -6.86
N GLY A 19 22.61 7.99 -8.13
CA GLY A 19 21.23 8.17 -8.58
C GLY A 19 20.41 6.88 -8.46
N LEU A 20 20.99 5.75 -8.87
CA LEU A 20 20.33 4.45 -8.78
C LEU A 20 20.08 4.03 -7.33
N LEU A 21 21.03 4.31 -6.42
CA LEU A 21 20.86 4.09 -4.99
C LEU A 21 19.73 4.96 -4.41
N LEU A 22 19.66 6.23 -4.80
CA LEU A 22 18.61 7.16 -4.34
C LEU A 22 17.22 6.74 -4.80
N VAL A 23 17.09 6.33 -6.08
CA VAL A 23 15.83 5.82 -6.64
C VAL A 23 15.41 4.52 -5.95
N GLY A 24 16.34 3.58 -5.75
CA GLY A 24 16.09 2.35 -5.00
C GLY A 24 15.67 2.60 -3.57
N PHE A 25 16.30 3.55 -2.88
CA PHE A 25 15.94 3.97 -1.52
C PHE A 25 14.55 4.60 -1.46
N LEU A 26 14.19 5.42 -2.46
CA LEU A 26 12.87 6.03 -2.57
C LEU A 26 11.78 4.98 -2.77
N ILE A 27 12.01 3.99 -3.64
CA ILE A 27 11.11 2.85 -3.86
C ILE A 27 11.01 2.00 -2.57
N TYR A 28 12.12 1.75 -1.89
CA TYR A 28 12.13 1.06 -0.60
C TYR A 28 11.29 1.78 0.46
N LEU A 29 11.42 3.11 0.57
CA LEU A 29 10.59 3.92 1.46
C LEU A 29 9.10 3.85 1.09
N LEU A 30 8.76 3.88 -0.19
CA LEU A 30 7.37 3.75 -0.64
C LEU A 30 6.79 2.37 -0.32
N LEU A 31 7.56 1.29 -0.51
CA LEU A 31 7.16 -0.07 -0.15
C LEU A 31 7.08 -0.26 1.37
N LYS A 32 7.97 0.38 2.13
CA LYS A 32 7.97 0.33 3.60
C LYS A 32 6.81 1.14 4.18
N ASN A 33 6.47 2.28 3.59
CA ASN A 33 5.32 3.13 3.97
C ASN A 33 3.97 2.58 3.50
N LYS A 34 3.95 1.51 2.68
CA LYS A 34 2.73 0.72 2.45
C LYS A 34 2.32 -0.12 3.66
N LYS A 35 3.24 -0.34 4.61
CA LYS A 35 2.85 -0.52 6.01
C LYS A 35 2.60 0.89 6.51
N GLY A 36 1.37 1.38 6.29
CA GLY A 36 0.99 2.73 6.66
C GLY A 36 1.35 3.00 8.13
N PRO A 37 1.52 4.29 8.50
CA PRO A 37 1.57 4.65 9.93
C PRO A 37 0.41 3.93 10.59
N ASP A 38 0.67 3.23 11.71
CA ASP A 38 -0.35 2.66 12.59
C ASP A 38 -1.60 3.51 12.51
N GLN A 39 -2.56 3.10 11.67
CA GLN A 39 -3.84 3.76 11.61
C GLN A 39 -4.44 3.37 12.94
N PRO A 40 -4.67 4.32 13.86
CA PRO A 40 -5.05 3.97 15.21
C PRO A 40 -6.41 3.29 15.13
N ASN A 41 -6.39 1.96 15.22
CA ASN A 41 -7.47 1.04 15.58
C ASN A 41 -8.90 1.60 15.38
N ARG A 42 -9.17 2.11 14.18
CA ARG A 42 -10.48 2.58 13.76
C ARG A 42 -10.78 1.76 12.54
N SER A 43 -11.25 0.54 12.80
CA SER A 43 -12.26 -0.20 12.05
C SER A 43 -11.94 -1.70 12.03
N ASP A 44 -11.93 -2.35 13.20
CA ASP A 44 -12.10 -3.82 13.28
C ASP A 44 -13.24 -4.30 12.34
N SER A 45 -14.30 -3.49 12.24
CA SER A 45 -15.44 -3.70 11.34
C SER A 45 -15.12 -3.56 9.85
N SER A 46 -14.22 -2.65 9.44
CA SER A 46 -13.83 -2.49 8.02
C SER A 46 -12.88 -3.60 7.59
N GLU A 47 -11.92 -3.97 8.46
CA GLU A 47 -10.98 -5.05 8.18
C GLU A 47 -11.70 -6.42 8.15
N ALA A 48 -12.63 -6.66 9.08
CA ALA A 48 -13.48 -7.84 9.06
C ALA A 48 -14.36 -7.90 7.80
N MET A 49 -14.91 -6.75 7.35
CA MET A 49 -15.70 -6.69 6.12
C MET A 49 -14.86 -6.93 4.86
N GLU A 50 -13.62 -6.44 4.82
CA GLU A 50 -12.68 -6.70 3.72
C GLU A 50 -12.25 -8.17 3.68
N GLN A 51 -11.97 -8.79 4.83
CA GLN A 51 -11.66 -10.22 4.90
C GLN A 51 -12.83 -11.08 4.41
N LEU A 52 -14.07 -10.75 4.80
CA LEU A 52 -15.26 -11.46 4.32
C LEU A 52 -15.43 -11.36 2.80
N LYS A 53 -15.20 -10.17 2.22
CA LYS A 53 -15.25 -9.98 0.77
C LYS A 53 -14.17 -10.80 0.06
N MET A 54 -12.96 -10.86 0.62
CA MET A 54 -11.89 -11.70 0.06
C MET A 54 -12.25 -13.19 0.08
N ARG A 55 -12.84 -13.69 1.17
CA ARG A 55 -13.25 -15.10 1.27
C ARG A 55 -14.39 -15.45 0.31
N LEU A 56 -15.34 -14.53 0.11
CA LEU A 56 -16.39 -14.68 -0.90
C LEU A 56 -15.80 -14.71 -2.32
N ALA A 57 -14.86 -13.82 -2.64
CA ALA A 57 -14.20 -13.79 -3.95
C ALA A 57 -13.38 -15.05 -4.23
N LYS A 58 -12.85 -15.71 -3.19
CA LYS A 58 -12.19 -17.00 -3.29
C LYS A 58 -13.17 -18.19 -3.38
N GLY A 59 -14.46 -17.98 -3.14
CA GLY A 59 -15.46 -19.04 -3.07
C GLY A 59 -15.35 -19.92 -1.82
N GLU A 60 -14.62 -19.47 -0.80
CA GLU A 60 -14.47 -20.19 0.49
C GLU A 60 -15.74 -20.10 1.35
N ILE A 61 -16.59 -19.11 1.08
CA ILE A 61 -17.88 -18.90 1.75
C ILE A 61 -18.98 -18.68 0.71
N GLY A 62 -20.18 -19.15 1.01
CA GLY A 62 -21.37 -18.89 0.19
C GLY A 62 -21.90 -17.45 0.35
N VAL A 63 -22.67 -16.98 -0.64
CA VAL A 63 -23.32 -15.65 -0.61
C VAL A 63 -24.25 -15.50 0.61
N GLU A 64 -24.89 -16.60 1.04
CA GLU A 64 -25.76 -16.64 2.21
C GLU A 64 -25.00 -16.44 3.53
N GLU A 65 -23.84 -17.07 3.66
CA GLU A 65 -22.96 -16.91 4.83
C GLU A 65 -22.39 -15.50 4.91
N TYR A 66 -22.02 -14.94 3.76
CA TYR A 66 -21.55 -13.56 3.67
C TYR A 66 -22.62 -12.56 4.16
N GLN A 67 -23.88 -12.73 3.78
CA GLN A 67 -24.98 -11.86 4.23
C GLN A 67 -25.17 -11.91 5.75
N LYS A 68 -25.18 -13.11 6.36
CA LYS A 68 -25.33 -13.27 7.82
C LYS A 68 -24.19 -12.62 8.61
N MET A 69 -22.96 -12.79 8.16
CA MET A 69 -21.78 -12.20 8.82
C MET A 69 -21.77 -10.68 8.64
N LYS A 70 -22.17 -10.19 7.47
CA LYS A 70 -22.31 -8.76 7.19
C LYS A 70 -23.32 -8.09 8.12
N GLU A 71 -24.49 -8.69 8.33
CA GLU A 71 -25.51 -8.16 9.26
C GLU A 71 -25.03 -8.17 10.71
N THR A 72 -24.26 -9.17 11.11
CA THR A 72 -23.70 -9.28 12.47
C THR A 72 -22.66 -8.20 12.76
N LEU A 73 -21.87 -7.83 11.75
CA LEU A 73 -20.84 -6.78 11.85
C LEU A 73 -21.39 -5.36 11.71
N LEU A 74 -22.59 -5.20 11.17
CA LEU A 74 -23.29 -3.92 11.03
C LEU A 74 -24.19 -3.58 12.23
N LYS A 75 -24.36 -4.52 13.17
CA LYS A 75 -25.16 -4.37 14.39
C LYS A 75 -24.32 -3.80 15.54
#